data_AF-G9YAC7-F1
#
_entry.id   AF-G9YAC7-F1
#
_cell.length_a   1.000
_cell.length_b   1.000
_cell.length_c   1.000
_cell.angle_alpha   90.00
_cell.angle_beta   90.00
_cell.angle_gamma   90.00
#
_symmetry.space_group_name_H-M   'P 1'
#
loop_
_entity.id
_entity.type
_entity.pdbx_description
1 polymer ?
#
loop_
_entity_poly.entity_id
_entity_poly.type
_entity_poly.pdbx_seq_one_letter_code
_entity_poly.pdbx_strand_id
1 'polypeptide(L)'
;MNIIRLLIGARFLSLIKEGKKNTRLINANKATSLKCSSSKLNRFYTNEWNKCSYPNPISIGILCFLFIILYIGGSEMILDFCNLPTKMSAVVSLSLIAVISIIISAIPYILGRGHVNGLSIMLLLYFLDISLTLIGIFLMVIKSIEFDTLQMQLILFPVQLLLIYFCHYLMNSEMFSRTVLFFQTKRIVLEVNKMRKKINHKMQRVYYFFQKKELR
;
A
#
# COMPACT_ATOMS: atom_id res chain seq x y z
N MET A 1 -13.28 -0.36 21.75
CA MET A 1 -12.28 0.42 20.98
C MET A 1 -11.59 -0.53 20.00
N ASN A 2 -11.54 -0.23 18.70
CA ASN A 2 -11.03 -1.19 17.71
C ASN A 2 -9.48 -1.19 17.72
N ILE A 3 -8.84 -2.23 18.28
CA ILE A 3 -7.38 -2.33 18.46
C ILE A 3 -6.63 -2.11 17.14
N ILE A 4 -7.18 -2.63 16.04
CA ILE A 4 -6.67 -2.45 14.67
C ILE A 4 -6.60 -0.96 14.29
N ARG A 5 -7.60 -0.16 14.70
CA ARG A 5 -7.63 1.28 14.42
C ARG A 5 -6.58 2.04 15.22
N LEU A 6 -6.24 1.58 16.43
CA LEU A 6 -5.18 2.16 17.25
C LEU A 6 -3.81 1.84 16.63
N LEU A 7 -3.59 0.58 16.26
CA LEU A 7 -2.30 0.09 15.78
C LEU A 7 -1.92 0.67 14.41
N ILE A 8 -2.88 0.73 13.49
CA ILE A 8 -2.64 1.15 12.09
C ILE A 8 -2.97 2.63 11.87
N GLY A 9 -3.81 3.19 12.73
CA GLY A 9 -4.33 4.55 12.61
C GLY A 9 -5.58 4.66 11.73
N ALA A 10 -6.40 5.67 12.05
CA ALA A 10 -7.72 5.83 11.47
C ALA A 10 -7.70 6.24 9.99
N ARG A 11 -6.73 7.07 9.59
CA ARG A 11 -6.63 7.61 8.23
C ARG A 11 -6.24 6.51 7.25
N PHE A 12 -5.20 5.75 7.56
CA PHE A 12 -4.77 4.64 6.73
C PHE A 12 -5.88 3.59 6.55
N LEU A 13 -6.58 3.24 7.63
CA LEU A 13 -7.70 2.31 7.58
C LEU A 13 -8.85 2.84 6.69
N SER A 14 -9.11 4.15 6.72
CA SER A 14 -10.10 4.79 5.85
C SER A 14 -9.73 4.64 4.37
N LEU A 15 -8.46 4.88 4.01
CA LEU A 15 -7.96 4.75 2.64
C LEU A 15 -8.12 3.33 2.09
N ILE A 16 -7.91 2.30 2.92
CA ILE A 16 -8.14 0.90 2.54
C ILE A 16 -9.63 0.64 2.32
N LYS A 17 -10.50 1.10 3.23
CA LYS A 17 -11.95 0.90 3.11
C LYS A 17 -12.50 1.56 1.85
N GLU A 18 -12.07 2.80 1.59
CA GLU A 18 -12.46 3.55 0.40
C GLU A 18 -11.94 2.88 -0.88
N GLY A 19 -10.67 2.48 -0.92
CA GLY A 19 -10.09 1.75 -2.05
C GLY A 19 -10.81 0.42 -2.34
N LYS A 20 -11.22 -0.32 -1.31
CA LYS A 20 -12.02 -1.55 -1.44
C LYS A 20 -13.41 -1.26 -1.99
N LYS A 21 -14.08 -0.21 -1.50
CA LYS A 21 -15.39 0.24 -2.01
C LYS A 21 -15.29 0.62 -3.49
N ASN A 22 -14.26 1.38 -3.87
CA ASN A 22 -14.01 1.80 -5.25
C ASN A 22 -13.76 0.59 -6.16
N THR A 23 -12.96 -0.39 -5.70
CA THR A 23 -12.72 -1.63 -6.46
C THR A 23 -14.00 -2.44 -6.67
N ARG A 24 -14.86 -2.55 -5.66
CA ARG A 24 -16.18 -3.22 -5.80
C ARG A 24 -17.08 -2.50 -6.80
N LEU A 25 -17.11 -1.17 -6.79
CA LEU A 25 -17.91 -0.38 -7.73
C LEU A 25 -17.44 -0.57 -9.19
N ILE A 26 -16.13 -0.60 -9.41
CA ILE A 26 -15.53 -0.87 -10.73
C ILE A 26 -15.91 -2.28 -11.20
N ASN A 27 -15.70 -3.30 -10.36
CA ASN A 27 -15.97 -4.69 -10.72
C ASN A 27 -17.46 -4.97 -10.98
N ALA A 28 -18.35 -4.31 -10.24
CA ALA A 28 -19.79 -4.50 -10.40
C ALA A 28 -20.36 -3.87 -11.68
N ASN A 29 -19.55 -3.18 -12.51
CA ASN A 29 -19.97 -2.49 -13.73
C ASN A 29 -21.23 -1.61 -13.53
N LYS A 30 -21.46 -1.10 -12.30
CA LYS A 30 -22.63 -0.30 -11.95
C LYS A 30 -22.45 1.13 -12.49
N ALA A 31 -22.53 1.24 -13.82
CA ALA A 31 -22.42 2.47 -14.58
C ALA A 31 -23.42 3.54 -14.13
N THR A 32 -24.54 3.16 -13.53
CA THR A 32 -25.55 4.06 -12.96
C THR A 32 -25.07 4.80 -11.71
N SER A 33 -24.33 4.13 -10.81
CA SER A 33 -23.74 4.80 -9.63
C SER A 33 -22.51 5.65 -9.99
N LEU A 34 -21.79 5.28 -11.06
CA LEU A 34 -20.67 6.06 -11.62
C LEU A 34 -21.15 7.24 -12.51
N LYS A 35 -22.39 7.20 -13.01
CA LYS A 35 -23.04 8.28 -13.80
C LYS A 35 -23.48 9.48 -12.94
N CYS A 36 -23.89 9.27 -11.70
CA CYS A 36 -24.25 10.38 -10.80
C CYS A 36 -23.04 11.15 -10.28
N SER A 37 -21.88 10.50 -10.16
CA SER A 37 -20.62 11.22 -9.92
C SER A 37 -20.13 11.91 -11.19
N SER A 38 -20.32 11.34 -12.38
CA SER A 38 -19.76 11.82 -13.66
C SER A 38 -19.89 13.32 -13.96
N SER A 39 -21.02 14.00 -13.69
CA SER A 39 -21.15 15.44 -13.99
C SER A 39 -20.48 16.33 -12.93
N LYS A 40 -20.69 16.03 -11.64
CA LYS A 40 -20.02 16.72 -10.52
C LYS A 40 -18.51 16.44 -10.49
N LEU A 41 -18.12 15.19 -10.71
CA LEU A 41 -16.75 14.71 -10.79
C LEU A 41 -16.06 15.28 -12.03
N ASN A 42 -16.67 15.28 -13.23
CA ASN A 42 -16.07 15.96 -14.40
C ASN A 42 -15.84 17.45 -14.11
N ARG A 43 -16.81 18.15 -13.49
CA ARG A 43 -16.70 19.58 -13.20
C ARG A 43 -15.62 19.89 -12.15
N PHE A 44 -15.52 19.05 -11.12
CA PHE A 44 -14.44 19.08 -10.12
C PHE A 44 -13.07 18.83 -10.77
N TYR A 45 -13.00 17.91 -11.75
CA TYR A 45 -11.78 17.59 -12.48
C TYR A 45 -11.34 18.65 -13.50
N THR A 46 -12.26 19.25 -14.25
CA THR A 46 -11.91 20.25 -15.28
C THR A 46 -11.45 21.58 -14.68
N ASN A 47 -11.99 22.00 -13.53
CA ASN A 47 -11.72 23.33 -12.97
C ASN A 47 -10.84 23.34 -11.72
N GLU A 48 -10.88 22.33 -10.85
CA GLU A 48 -10.13 22.32 -9.59
C GLU A 48 -8.95 21.34 -9.59
N TRP A 49 -9.08 20.18 -10.24
CA TRP A 49 -8.04 19.15 -10.21
C TRP A 49 -6.81 19.46 -11.09
N ASN A 50 -7.00 20.12 -12.23
CA ASN A 50 -5.89 20.66 -13.04
C ASN A 50 -5.09 21.75 -12.31
N LYS A 51 -5.65 22.35 -11.25
CA LYS A 51 -4.96 23.32 -10.39
C LYS A 51 -4.23 22.66 -9.22
N CYS A 52 -4.52 21.39 -8.90
CA CYS A 52 -3.80 20.65 -7.88
C CYS A 52 -2.50 20.08 -8.45
N SER A 53 -1.37 20.62 -8.01
CA SER A 53 -0.04 20.05 -8.28
C SER A 53 -0.01 18.55 -7.95
N TYR A 54 0.69 17.77 -8.78
CA TYR A 54 0.86 16.33 -8.57
C TYR A 54 1.36 16.07 -7.14
N PRO A 55 0.66 15.27 -6.33
CA PRO A 55 1.05 15.09 -4.94
C PRO A 55 2.38 14.35 -4.85
N ASN A 56 3.18 14.73 -3.86
CA ASN A 56 4.53 14.21 -3.69
C ASN A 56 4.52 12.75 -3.18
N PRO A 57 5.02 11.77 -3.95
CA PRO A 57 5.04 10.37 -3.54
C PRO A 57 6.19 10.02 -2.58
N ILE A 58 7.01 10.99 -2.15
CA ILE A 58 8.15 10.76 -1.23
C ILE A 58 7.72 9.99 0.03
N SER A 59 6.56 10.28 0.60
CA SER A 59 6.05 9.54 1.78
C SER A 59 5.92 8.03 1.54
N ILE A 60 5.54 7.61 0.32
CA ILE A 60 5.46 6.20 -0.07
C ILE A 60 6.88 5.61 -0.17
N GLY A 61 7.81 6.34 -0.77
CA GLY A 61 9.21 5.91 -0.89
C GLY A 61 9.89 5.74 0.46
N ILE A 62 9.71 6.71 1.37
CA ILE A 62 10.22 6.65 2.74
C ILE A 62 9.64 5.44 3.47
N LEU A 63 8.33 5.19 3.36
CA LEU A 63 7.71 3.99 3.96
C LEU A 63 8.32 2.69 3.42
N CYS A 64 8.50 2.57 2.11
CA CYS A 64 9.16 1.40 1.51
C CYS A 64 10.57 1.20 2.06
N PHE A 65 11.35 2.27 2.22
CA PHE A 65 12.69 2.21 2.78
C PHE A 65 12.69 1.80 4.26
N LEU A 66 11.77 2.35 5.06
CA LEU A 66 11.61 1.99 6.47
C LEU A 66 11.24 0.51 6.66
N PHE A 67 10.36 -0.03 5.82
CA PHE A 67 10.03 -1.47 5.86
C PHE A 67 11.25 -2.35 5.59
N ILE A 68 12.17 -1.95 4.68
CA ILE A 68 13.41 -2.71 4.44
C ILE A 68 14.28 -2.71 5.70
N ILE A 69 14.49 -1.53 6.32
CA ILE A 69 15.32 -1.42 7.53
C ILE A 69 14.75 -2.25 8.68
N LEU A 70 13.45 -2.13 8.91
CA LEU A 70 12.76 -2.88 9.97
C LEU A 70 12.85 -4.39 9.74
N TYR A 71 12.61 -4.83 8.51
CA TYR A 71 12.68 -6.23 8.14
C TYR A 71 14.09 -6.80 8.35
N ILE A 72 15.13 -6.10 7.90
CA ILE A 72 16.53 -6.51 8.08
C ILE A 72 16.83 -6.65 9.57
N GLY A 73 16.60 -5.60 10.36
CA GLY A 73 16.90 -5.62 11.78
C GLY A 73 16.09 -6.66 12.57
N GLY A 74 14.83 -6.90 12.20
CA GLY A 74 14.01 -7.95 12.81
C GLY A 74 14.48 -9.36 12.44
N SER A 75 14.88 -9.57 11.19
CA SER A 75 15.37 -10.86 10.71
C SER A 75 16.75 -11.22 11.26
N GLU A 76 17.64 -10.23 11.40
CA GLU A 76 19.01 -10.42 11.92
C GLU A 76 18.99 -10.98 13.35
N MET A 77 18.13 -10.43 14.23
CA MET A 77 17.94 -10.97 15.58
C MET A 77 17.52 -12.44 15.61
N ILE A 78 16.70 -12.87 14.65
CA ILE A 78 16.24 -14.26 14.54
C ILE A 78 17.40 -15.16 14.05
N LEU A 79 18.15 -14.69 13.06
CA LEU A 79 19.29 -15.44 12.51
C LEU A 79 20.41 -15.59 13.55
N ASP A 80 20.66 -14.55 14.34
CA ASP A 80 21.59 -14.59 15.47
C ASP A 80 21.13 -15.59 16.53
N PHE A 81 19.83 -15.70 16.79
CA PHE A 81 19.30 -16.71 17.69
C PHE A 81 19.57 -18.13 17.17
N CYS A 82 19.42 -18.37 15.86
CA CYS A 82 19.63 -19.69 15.25
C CYS A 82 21.08 -20.19 15.24
N ASN A 83 22.08 -19.36 15.61
CA ASN A 83 23.50 -19.73 15.65
C ASN A 83 23.99 -20.42 14.35
N LEU A 84 23.54 -19.92 13.19
CA LEU A 84 23.91 -20.49 11.90
C LEU A 84 25.40 -20.22 11.59
N PRO A 85 26.10 -21.12 10.87
CA PRO A 85 27.42 -20.82 10.35
C PRO A 85 27.42 -19.54 9.51
N THR A 86 28.46 -18.70 9.62
CA THR A 86 28.50 -17.36 9.00
C THR A 86 28.15 -17.35 7.51
N LYS A 87 28.64 -18.35 6.76
CA LYS A 87 28.33 -18.49 5.33
C LYS A 87 26.85 -18.78 5.06
N MET A 88 26.24 -19.64 5.88
CA MET A 88 24.81 -19.98 5.79
C MET A 88 23.95 -18.78 6.19
N SER A 89 24.30 -18.11 7.29
CA SER A 89 23.61 -16.88 7.73
C SER A 89 23.62 -15.81 6.62
N ALA A 90 24.77 -15.55 6.00
CA ALA A 90 24.88 -14.59 4.90
C ALA A 90 23.99 -14.95 3.69
N VAL A 91 23.95 -16.23 3.29
CA VAL A 91 23.10 -16.69 2.18
C VAL A 91 21.62 -16.51 2.52
N VAL A 92 21.21 -16.84 3.75
CA VAL A 92 19.83 -16.67 4.20
C VAL A 92 19.46 -15.19 4.25
N SER A 93 20.28 -14.33 4.85
CA SER A 93 20.04 -12.88 4.91
C SER A 93 19.89 -12.27 3.52
N LEU A 94 20.79 -12.56 2.59
CA LEU A 94 20.73 -12.05 1.22
C LEU A 94 19.48 -12.54 0.48
N SER A 95 19.10 -13.80 0.68
CA SER A 95 17.89 -14.37 0.08
C SER A 95 16.63 -13.69 0.60
N LEU A 96 16.54 -13.45 1.92
CA LEU A 96 15.43 -12.75 2.55
C LEU A 96 15.34 -11.29 2.07
N ILE A 97 16.47 -10.59 2.01
CA ILE A 97 16.56 -9.21 1.50
C ILE A 97 16.11 -9.14 0.02
N ALA A 98 16.53 -10.09 -0.81
CA ALA A 98 16.12 -10.13 -2.21
C ALA A 98 14.59 -10.31 -2.34
N VAL A 99 14.02 -11.26 -1.60
CA VAL A 99 12.57 -11.54 -1.63
C VAL A 99 11.77 -10.32 -1.15
N ILE A 100 12.14 -9.74 0.00
CA ILE A 100 11.41 -8.59 0.55
C ILE A 100 11.53 -7.35 -0.36
N SER A 101 12.69 -7.14 -0.97
CA SER A 101 12.92 -6.02 -1.89
C SER A 101 12.04 -6.13 -3.14
N ILE A 102 11.85 -7.34 -3.68
CA ILE A 102 10.93 -7.58 -4.80
C ILE A 102 9.49 -7.22 -4.39
N ILE A 103 9.04 -7.69 -3.22
CA ILE A 103 7.69 -7.40 -2.71
C ILE A 103 7.49 -5.89 -2.52
N ILE A 104 8.46 -5.21 -1.91
CA ILE A 104 8.40 -3.77 -1.65
C ILE A 104 8.43 -2.96 -2.95
N SER A 105 9.20 -3.39 -3.96
CA SER A 105 9.26 -2.73 -5.26
C SER A 105 7.91 -2.74 -6.01
N ALA A 106 7.06 -3.73 -5.73
CA ALA A 106 5.72 -3.80 -6.31
C ALA A 106 4.77 -2.74 -5.74
N ILE A 107 5.04 -2.21 -4.54
CA ILE A 107 4.15 -1.30 -3.84
C ILE A 107 3.97 0.03 -4.59
N PRO A 108 5.04 0.78 -4.96
CA PRO A 108 4.89 2.02 -5.73
C PRO A 108 4.18 1.79 -7.06
N TYR A 109 4.45 0.66 -7.72
CA TYR A 109 3.81 0.31 -8.99
C TYR A 109 2.30 0.10 -8.84
N ILE A 110 1.88 -0.72 -7.87
CA ILE A 110 0.48 -1.05 -7.62
C ILE A 110 -0.29 0.19 -7.11
N LEU A 111 0.31 0.96 -6.20
CA LEU A 111 -0.24 2.21 -5.69
C LEU A 111 -0.35 3.28 -6.77
N GLY A 112 0.67 3.44 -7.61
CA GLY A 112 0.68 4.41 -8.71
C GLY A 112 -0.43 4.14 -9.74
N ARG A 113 -0.86 2.88 -9.87
CA ARG A 113 -2.05 2.50 -10.65
C ARG A 113 -3.38 2.64 -9.89
N GLY A 114 -3.37 3.09 -8.63
CA GLY A 114 -4.56 3.30 -7.82
C GLY A 114 -5.21 2.01 -7.30
N HIS A 115 -4.46 0.91 -7.19
CA HIS A 115 -4.98 -0.35 -6.66
C HIS A 115 -4.84 -0.40 -5.14
N VAL A 116 -5.94 -0.79 -4.47
CA VAL A 116 -5.97 -0.98 -3.00
C VAL A 116 -5.04 -2.10 -2.52
N ASN A 117 -4.66 -3.03 -3.41
CA ASN A 117 -3.73 -4.09 -3.09
C ASN A 117 -2.37 -3.55 -2.63
N GLY A 118 -1.92 -2.39 -3.14
CA GLY A 118 -0.67 -1.78 -2.70
C GLY A 118 -0.72 -1.36 -1.23
N LEU A 119 -1.84 -0.76 -0.79
CA LEU A 119 -2.07 -0.48 0.63
C LEU A 119 -2.19 -1.76 1.47
N SER A 120 -2.74 -2.82 0.89
CA SER A 120 -2.89 -4.11 1.58
C SER A 120 -1.53 -4.79 1.78
N ILE A 121 -0.61 -4.69 0.81
CA ILE A 121 0.76 -5.16 0.94
C ILE A 121 1.51 -4.34 2.00
N MET A 122 1.40 -3.00 1.97
CA MET A 122 1.98 -2.14 3.02
C MET A 122 1.47 -2.52 4.42
N LEU A 123 0.18 -2.83 4.54
CA LEU A 123 -0.40 -3.27 5.81
C LEU A 123 0.21 -4.60 6.28
N LEU A 124 0.36 -5.57 5.37
CA LEU A 124 0.96 -6.86 5.69
C LEU A 124 2.43 -6.70 6.11
N LEU A 125 3.21 -5.87 5.43
CA LEU A 125 4.59 -5.57 5.79
C LEU A 125 4.67 -4.90 7.16
N TYR A 126 3.81 -3.92 7.43
CA TYR A 126 3.76 -3.27 8.74
C TYR A 126 3.51 -4.27 9.88
N PHE A 127 2.58 -5.22 9.70
CA PHE A 127 2.35 -6.28 10.69
C PHE A 127 3.49 -7.30 10.76
N LEU A 128 4.12 -7.61 9.63
CA LEU A 128 5.28 -8.48 9.56
C LEU A 128 6.43 -7.88 10.38
N ASP A 129 6.73 -6.60 10.20
CA ASP A 129 7.79 -5.89 10.93
C ASP A 129 7.51 -5.86 12.44
N ILE A 130 6.27 -5.54 12.86
CA ILE A 130 5.88 -5.61 14.27
C ILE A 130 6.08 -7.03 14.82
N SER A 131 5.69 -8.05 14.06
CA SER A 131 5.81 -9.44 14.49
C SER A 131 7.27 -9.88 14.60
N LEU A 132 8.11 -9.50 13.63
CA LEU A 132 9.54 -9.78 13.63
C LEU A 132 10.24 -9.10 14.82
N THR A 133 9.96 -7.82 15.06
CA THR A 133 10.48 -7.11 16.24
C THR A 133 10.03 -7.79 17.54
N LEU A 134 8.76 -8.19 17.64
CA LEU A 134 8.24 -8.87 18.82
C LEU A 134 8.92 -10.23 19.06
N ILE A 135 9.07 -11.03 18.00
CA ILE A 135 9.76 -12.33 18.04
C ILE A 135 11.22 -12.12 18.45
N GLY A 136 11.92 -11.15 17.86
CA GLY A 136 13.30 -10.82 18.20
C GLY A 136 13.49 -10.52 19.69
N ILE A 137 12.59 -9.74 20.29
CA ILE A 137 12.60 -9.46 21.74
C ILE A 137 12.41 -10.74 22.56
N PHE A 138 11.42 -11.57 22.21
CA PHE A 138 11.17 -12.80 22.95
C PHE A 138 12.38 -13.75 22.90
N LEU A 139 13.01 -13.87 21.73
CA LEU A 139 14.22 -14.67 21.56
C LEU A 139 15.40 -14.11 22.37
N MET A 140 15.53 -12.78 22.44
CA MET A 140 16.54 -12.11 23.27
C MET A 140 16.35 -12.45 24.76
N VAL A 141 15.12 -12.38 25.26
CA VAL A 141 14.81 -12.71 26.66
C VAL A 141 15.13 -14.18 26.99
N ILE A 142 14.87 -15.09 26.05
CA ILE A 142 15.13 -16.53 26.24
C ILE A 142 16.62 -16.85 26.28
N LYS A 143 17.44 -16.17 25.46
CA LYS A 143 18.83 -16.57 25.22
C LYS A 143 19.81 -16.23 26.37
N SER A 144 19.37 -15.63 27.49
CA SER A 144 20.20 -15.29 28.67
C SER A 144 21.59 -14.74 28.28
N ILE A 145 21.57 -13.73 27.43
CA ILE A 145 22.71 -13.28 26.63
C ILE A 145 23.82 -12.68 27.51
N GLU A 146 25.09 -12.91 27.13
CA GLU A 146 26.27 -12.26 27.71
C GLU A 146 26.13 -10.72 27.70
N PHE A 147 26.63 -10.05 28.72
CA PHE A 147 26.34 -8.64 29.02
C PHE A 147 26.58 -7.67 27.83
N ASP A 148 27.61 -7.93 27.00
CA ASP A 148 27.96 -7.08 25.85
C ASP A 148 27.01 -7.22 24.66
N THR A 149 26.53 -8.43 24.37
CA THR A 149 25.54 -8.68 23.31
C THR A 149 24.15 -8.24 23.75
N LEU A 150 23.87 -8.28 25.06
CA LEU A 150 22.67 -7.72 25.66
C LEU A 150 22.60 -6.20 25.47
N GLN A 151 23.71 -5.48 25.65
CA GLN A 151 23.75 -4.01 25.59
C GLN A 151 23.49 -3.45 24.19
N MET A 152 24.10 -4.03 23.15
CA MET A 152 23.83 -3.63 21.75
C MET A 152 22.38 -3.90 21.34
N GLN A 153 21.82 -5.04 21.74
CA GLN A 153 20.44 -5.39 21.42
C GLN A 153 19.41 -4.55 22.19
N LEU A 154 19.74 -4.10 23.41
CA LEU A 154 18.93 -3.15 24.19
C LEU A 154 18.83 -1.77 23.52
N ILE A 155 19.82 -1.37 22.72
CA ILE A 155 19.79 -0.12 21.95
C ILE A 155 18.98 -0.29 20.66
N LEU A 156 19.13 -1.43 19.98
CA LEU A 156 18.42 -1.74 18.73
C LEU A 156 16.91 -1.80 18.91
N PHE A 157 16.43 -2.29 20.04
CA PHE A 157 15.00 -2.45 20.28
C PHE A 157 14.22 -1.10 20.32
N PRO A 158 14.62 -0.09 21.11
CA PRO A 158 14.02 1.25 21.08
C PRO A 158 14.07 1.89 19.68
N VAL A 159 15.15 1.67 18.94
CA VAL A 159 15.28 2.17 17.56
C VAL A 159 14.23 1.53 16.66
N GLN A 160 14.01 0.22 16.74
CA GLN A 160 12.96 -0.46 15.97
C GLN A 160 11.55 0.03 16.34
N LEU A 161 11.26 0.21 17.63
CA LEU A 161 9.99 0.80 18.07
C LEU A 161 9.78 2.21 17.51
N LEU A 162 10.83 3.04 17.53
CA LEU A 162 10.80 4.38 16.98
C LEU A 162 10.52 4.34 15.47
N LEU A 163 11.18 3.44 14.72
CA LEU A 163 10.96 3.27 13.28
C LEU A 163 9.54 2.77 12.96
N ILE A 164 9.00 1.84 13.76
CA ILE A 164 7.59 1.39 13.66
C ILE A 164 6.63 2.55 13.92
N TYR A 165 6.93 3.40 14.91
CA TYR A 165 6.16 4.60 15.19
C TYR A 165 6.22 5.61 14.03
N PHE A 166 7.40 5.81 13.44
CA PHE A 166 7.55 6.64 12.23
C PHE A 166 6.73 6.09 11.06
N CYS A 167 6.68 4.77 10.87
CA CYS A 167 5.83 4.14 9.86
C CYS A 167 4.35 4.44 10.12
N HIS A 168 3.89 4.24 11.37
CA HIS A 168 2.52 4.58 11.78
C HIS A 168 2.19 6.05 11.49
N TYR A 169 3.09 6.96 11.88
CA TYR A 169 2.93 8.39 11.65
C TYR A 169 2.83 8.72 10.14
N LEU A 170 3.75 8.20 9.32
CA LEU A 170 3.77 8.44 7.88
C LEU A 170 2.53 7.88 7.18
N MET A 171 2.09 6.66 7.53
CA MET A 171 0.87 6.03 7.00
C MET A 171 -0.39 6.86 7.31
N ASN A 172 -0.38 7.66 8.39
CA ASN A 172 -1.48 8.53 8.79
C ASN A 172 -1.24 10.02 8.45
N SER A 173 -0.12 10.32 7.80
CA SER A 173 0.18 11.68 7.39
C SER A 173 -0.77 12.17 6.29
N GLU A 174 -0.93 13.49 6.22
CA GLU A 174 -1.73 14.11 5.17
C GLU A 174 -1.08 13.93 3.79
N MET A 175 0.25 14.04 3.71
CA MET A 175 0.99 13.84 2.46
C MET A 175 0.72 12.45 1.87
N PHE A 176 0.85 11.40 2.68
CA PHE A 176 0.56 10.04 2.25
C PHE A 176 -0.90 9.88 1.80
N SER A 177 -1.84 10.38 2.62
CA SER A 177 -3.27 10.27 2.34
C SER A 177 -3.67 10.95 1.03
N ARG A 178 -3.17 12.17 0.78
CA ARG A 178 -3.42 12.92 -0.46
C ARG A 178 -2.89 12.17 -1.68
N THR A 179 -1.67 11.64 -1.61
CA THR A 179 -1.06 10.88 -2.70
C THR A 179 -1.86 9.62 -3.05
N VAL A 180 -2.28 8.85 -2.03
CA VAL A 180 -3.06 7.63 -2.22
C VAL A 180 -4.45 7.95 -2.81
N LEU A 181 -5.15 8.95 -2.27
CA LEU A 181 -6.45 9.38 -2.78
C LEU A 181 -6.35 9.84 -4.23
N PHE A 182 -5.29 10.56 -4.58
CA PHE A 182 -5.05 10.99 -5.95
C PHE A 182 -4.95 9.80 -6.91
N PHE A 183 -4.13 8.79 -6.59
CA PHE A 183 -3.99 7.62 -7.46
C PHE A 183 -5.27 6.79 -7.54
N GLN A 184 -5.97 6.58 -6.42
CA GLN A 184 -7.25 5.86 -6.40
C GLN A 184 -8.30 6.57 -7.25
N THR A 185 -8.40 7.89 -7.14
CA THR A 185 -9.40 8.65 -7.91
C THR A 185 -9.04 8.69 -9.40
N LYS A 186 -7.75 8.86 -9.74
CA LYS A 186 -7.26 8.75 -11.12
C LYS A 186 -7.68 7.43 -11.77
N ARG A 187 -7.56 6.31 -11.06
CA ARG A 187 -8.00 5.00 -11.55
C ARG A 187 -9.51 4.96 -11.84
N ILE A 188 -10.34 5.48 -10.92
CA ILE A 188 -11.80 5.52 -11.11
C ILE A 188 -12.15 6.28 -12.38
N VAL A 189 -11.55 7.46 -12.58
CA VAL A 189 -11.81 8.29 -13.77
C VAL A 189 -11.43 7.56 -15.06
N LEU A 190 -10.26 6.91 -15.08
CA LEU A 190 -9.83 6.14 -16.24
C LEU A 190 -10.80 5.00 -16.57
N GLU A 191 -11.27 4.27 -15.56
CA GLU A 191 -12.25 3.19 -15.74
C GLU A 191 -13.63 3.72 -16.19
N VAL A 192 -14.09 4.84 -15.62
CA VAL A 192 -15.34 5.50 -16.08
C VAL A 192 -15.24 5.91 -17.54
N ASN A 193 -14.11 6.50 -17.95
CA ASN A 193 -13.91 6.93 -19.33
C ASN A 193 -13.84 5.75 -20.31
N LYS A 194 -13.20 4.63 -19.92
CA LYS A 194 -13.23 3.38 -20.69
C LYS A 194 -14.64 2.84 -20.84
N MET A 195 -15.43 2.83 -19.77
CA MET A 195 -16.84 2.39 -19.82
C MET A 195 -17.68 3.29 -20.74
N ARG A 196 -17.51 4.61 -20.69
CA ARG A 196 -18.22 5.55 -21.60
C ARG A 196 -17.89 5.28 -23.06
N LYS A 197 -16.61 5.13 -23.41
CA LYS A 197 -16.19 4.79 -24.78
C LYS A 197 -16.82 3.48 -25.25
N LYS A 198 -16.88 2.46 -24.39
CA LYS A 198 -17.50 1.17 -24.69
C LYS A 198 -19.02 1.29 -24.92
N ILE A 199 -19.72 2.09 -24.10
CA ILE A 199 -21.16 2.34 -24.26
C ILE A 199 -21.44 3.10 -25.57
N ASN A 200 -20.69 4.17 -25.85
CA ASN A 200 -20.87 4.95 -27.08
C ASN A 200 -20.62 4.09 -28.32
N HIS A 201 -19.57 3.26 -28.32
CA HIS A 201 -19.31 2.32 -29.41
C HIS A 201 -20.43 1.27 -29.56
N LYS A 202 -21.01 0.78 -28.45
CA LYS A 202 -22.13 -0.16 -28.50
C LYS A 202 -23.40 0.51 -29.06
N MET A 203 -23.71 1.74 -28.63
CA MET A 203 -24.84 2.51 -29.16
C MET A 203 -24.69 2.80 -30.65
N GLN A 204 -23.49 3.19 -31.10
CA GLN A 204 -23.22 3.39 -32.54
C GLN A 204 -23.47 2.11 -33.35
N ARG A 205 -23.00 0.94 -32.88
CA ARG A 205 -23.29 -0.34 -33.57
C ARG A 205 -24.77 -0.66 -33.64
N VAL A 206 -25.52 -0.39 -32.57
CA VAL A 206 -26.98 -0.59 -32.54
C VAL A 206 -27.66 0.35 -33.53
N TYR A 207 -27.25 1.62 -33.57
CA TYR A 207 -27.79 2.60 -34.53
C TYR A 207 -27.54 2.18 -35.99
N TYR A 208 -26.31 1.77 -36.31
CA TYR A 208 -25.97 1.23 -37.64
C TYR A 208 -26.76 -0.04 -38.00
N PHE A 209 -27.05 -0.90 -37.03
CA PHE A 209 -27.84 -2.11 -37.25
C PHE A 209 -29.30 -1.79 -37.57
N PHE A 210 -29.91 -0.82 -36.88
CA PHE A 210 -31.27 -0.36 -37.17
C PHE A 210 -31.36 0.35 -38.52
N GLN A 211 -30.40 1.23 -38.84
CA GLN A 211 -30.38 1.96 -40.11
C GLN A 211 -30.24 1.01 -41.32
N LYS A 212 -29.50 -0.10 -41.18
CA LYS A 212 -29.36 -1.12 -42.24
C LYS A 212 -30.62 -1.99 -42.42
N LYS A 213 -31.52 -2.02 -41.44
CA LYS A 213 -32.76 -2.80 -41.47
C LYS A 213 -33.92 -2.04 -42.11
N GLU A 214 -33.91 -0.70 -42.05
CA GLU A 214 -34.89 0.16 -42.73
C GLU A 214 -34.61 0.34 -44.24
N LEU A 215 -33.41 -0.04 -44.70
CA LEU A 215 -32.98 0.03 -46.11
C LEU A 215 -33.22 -1.29 -46.88
N ARG A 216 -34.01 -2.23 -46.34
CA ARG A 216 -34.47 -3.46 -47.01
C ARG A 216 -35.98 -3.54 -46.94
#